data_AF-A0A2N5SY41-F1
#
_entry.id   AF-A0A2N5SY41-F1
#
_cell.length_a   1.000
_cell.length_b   1.000
_cell.length_c   1.000
_cell.angle_alpha   90.00
_cell.angle_beta   90.00
_cell.angle_gamma   90.00
#
_symmetry.space_group_name_H-M   'P 1'
#
loop_
_entity.id
_entity.type
_entity.pdbx_description
1 polymer ?
#
loop_
_entity_poly.entity_id
_entity_poly.type
_entity_poly.pdbx_seq_one_letter_code
_entity_poly.pdbx_strand_id
1 'polypeptide(L)'
;MFAPKEGLSQEMRSWAYLNAMLTGEPRLNSLRRRMEEKQLDSVQHLIERIVDIFSPKRPPLRLGEELSSQTRVAAIALLYHIMNIPGQVGREADIAANWILLRCFLLQHEKDLLSKILKDIPTGPRPL
;
A
#
# COMPACT_ATOMS: atom_id res chain seq x y z
N MET A 1 -20.14 3.18 7.10
CA MET A 1 -19.37 2.48 8.17
C MET A 1 -18.15 1.84 7.51
N PHE A 2 -16.94 2.07 8.04
CA PHE A 2 -15.72 1.45 7.53
C PHE A 2 -15.64 0.00 8.06
N ALA A 3 -15.66 -0.99 7.17
CA ALA A 3 -15.64 -2.42 7.52
C ALA A 3 -14.30 -3.06 7.11
N PRO A 4 -13.20 -2.80 7.84
CA PRO A 4 -11.85 -3.23 7.44
C PRO A 4 -11.70 -4.76 7.35
N LYS A 5 -12.54 -5.51 8.07
CA LYS A 5 -12.59 -6.98 8.04
C LYS A 5 -13.16 -7.54 6.73
N GLU A 6 -13.95 -6.75 6.02
CA GLU A 6 -14.46 -7.09 4.68
C GLU A 6 -13.44 -6.79 3.58
N GLY A 7 -12.34 -6.10 3.94
CA GLY A 7 -11.25 -5.76 3.04
C GLY A 7 -11.46 -4.41 2.34
N LEU A 8 -10.71 -4.19 1.26
CA LEU A 8 -10.88 -3.00 0.44
C LEU A 8 -12.25 -3.01 -0.23
N SER A 9 -12.95 -1.86 -0.20
CA SER A 9 -14.20 -1.67 -0.93
C SER A 9 -13.96 -1.89 -2.43
N GLN A 10 -15.02 -2.24 -3.16
CA GLN A 10 -14.94 -2.46 -4.62
C GLN A 10 -14.35 -1.24 -5.35
N GLU A 11 -14.65 -0.04 -4.86
CA GLU A 11 -14.09 1.22 -5.36
C GLU A 11 -12.58 1.29 -5.10
N MET A 12 -12.10 0.98 -3.90
CA MET A 12 -10.65 1.01 -3.60
C MET A 12 -9.86 -0.08 -4.34
N ARG A 13 -10.53 -1.16 -4.76
CA ARG A 13 -9.96 -2.18 -5.67
C ARG A 13 -9.87 -1.70 -7.12
N SER A 14 -10.51 -0.59 -7.48
CA SER A 14 -10.35 0.05 -8.79
C SER A 14 -9.16 1.00 -8.80
N TRP A 15 -8.23 0.78 -9.74
CA TRP A 15 -7.07 1.67 -9.89
C TRP A 15 -7.51 3.11 -10.18
N ALA A 16 -8.54 3.31 -11.02
CA ALA A 16 -9.01 4.63 -11.39
C ALA A 16 -9.48 5.45 -10.17
N TYR A 17 -10.20 4.81 -9.25
CA TYR A 17 -10.67 5.45 -8.02
C TYR A 17 -9.51 5.73 -7.05
N LEU A 18 -8.63 4.74 -6.85
CA LEU A 18 -7.45 4.92 -5.99
C LEU A 18 -6.53 6.02 -6.53
N ASN A 19 -6.30 6.07 -7.84
CA ASN A 19 -5.45 7.06 -8.50
C ASN A 19 -5.98 8.48 -8.28
N ALA A 20 -7.30 8.68 -8.42
CA ALA A 20 -7.94 9.96 -8.14
C ALA A 20 -7.74 10.38 -6.67
N MET A 21 -7.94 9.47 -5.72
CA MET A 21 -7.71 9.74 -4.30
C MET A 21 -6.24 10.08 -4.00
N LEU A 22 -5.30 9.33 -4.58
CA LEU A 22 -3.85 9.53 -4.38
C LEU A 22 -3.32 10.81 -5.03
N THR A 23 -4.09 11.48 -5.88
CA THR A 23 -3.68 12.75 -6.50
C THR A 23 -3.52 13.85 -5.45
N GLY A 24 -4.29 13.78 -4.36
CA GLY A 24 -4.16 14.68 -3.20
C GLY A 24 -3.06 14.31 -2.21
N GLU A 25 -2.36 13.19 -2.40
CA GLU A 25 -1.39 12.63 -1.45
C GLU A 25 0.05 12.78 -1.96
N PRO A 26 0.77 13.86 -1.63
CA PRO A 26 2.07 14.19 -2.23
C PRO A 26 3.14 13.11 -1.95
N ARG A 27 3.04 12.41 -0.81
CA ARG A 27 3.99 11.35 -0.41
C ARG A 27 3.87 10.10 -1.29
N LEU A 28 2.67 9.83 -1.82
CA LEU A 28 2.36 8.67 -2.66
C LEU A 28 2.31 9.02 -4.16
N ASN A 29 2.24 10.31 -4.50
CA ASN A 29 2.10 10.78 -5.88
C ASN A 29 3.23 10.31 -6.82
N SER A 30 4.46 10.19 -6.33
CA SER A 30 5.58 9.66 -7.14
C SER A 30 5.35 8.19 -7.53
N LEU A 31 4.88 7.37 -6.58
CA LEU A 31 4.62 5.94 -6.82
C LEU A 31 3.38 5.76 -7.69
N ARG A 32 2.33 6.53 -7.41
CA ARG A 32 1.13 6.62 -8.23
C ARG A 32 1.45 6.91 -9.71
N ARG A 33 2.28 7.92 -9.98
CA ARG A 33 2.70 8.26 -11.36
C ARG A 33 3.43 7.12 -12.06
N ARG A 34 4.37 6.46 -11.36
CA ARG A 34 5.12 5.34 -11.95
C ARG A 34 4.21 4.14 -12.25
N MET A 35 3.20 3.90 -11.42
CA MET A 35 2.17 2.91 -11.69
C MET A 35 1.28 3.28 -12.88
N GLU A 36 0.86 4.55 -12.98
CA GLU A 36 0.08 5.05 -14.12
C GLU A 36 0.86 4.94 -15.43
N GLU A 37 2.15 5.28 -15.41
CA GLU A 37 3.07 5.21 -16.55
C GLU A 37 3.56 3.78 -16.86
N LYS A 38 3.11 2.76 -16.10
CA LYS A 38 3.52 1.35 -16.21
C LYS A 38 5.04 1.12 -16.14
N GLN A 39 5.75 1.98 -15.41
CA GLN A 39 7.21 1.88 -15.22
C GLN A 39 7.52 0.95 -14.04
N LEU A 40 7.22 -0.34 -14.21
CA LEU A 40 7.24 -1.35 -13.17
C LEU A 40 8.62 -1.56 -12.53
N ASP A 41 9.70 -1.44 -13.32
CA ASP A 41 11.08 -1.53 -12.84
C ASP A 41 11.40 -0.45 -11.80
N SER A 42 10.75 0.70 -11.91
CA SER A 42 10.90 1.80 -10.96
C SER A 42 10.00 1.64 -9.72
N VAL A 43 8.96 0.80 -9.79
CA VAL A 43 8.00 0.59 -8.68
C VAL A 43 8.66 -0.18 -7.54
N GLN A 44 9.51 -1.17 -7.85
CA GLN A 44 10.28 -1.95 -6.88
C GLN A 44 11.04 -1.06 -5.87
N HIS A 45 11.79 -0.07 -6.36
CA HIS A 45 12.51 0.88 -5.52
C HIS A 45 11.62 1.82 -4.69
N LEU A 46 10.34 1.91 -5.03
CA LEU A 46 9.39 2.78 -4.36
C LEU A 46 8.53 2.03 -3.33
N ILE A 47 8.57 0.69 -3.29
CA ILE A 47 7.92 -0.12 -2.24
C ILE A 47 8.48 0.24 -0.86
N GLU A 48 9.78 0.54 -0.75
CA GLU A 48 10.38 1.02 0.50
C GLU A 48 9.72 2.31 1.02
N ARG A 49 9.23 3.18 0.12
CA ARG A 49 8.51 4.39 0.53
C ARG A 49 7.16 4.09 1.17
N ILE A 50 6.52 2.99 0.80
CA ILE A 50 5.30 2.52 1.48
C ILE A 50 5.66 2.05 2.88
N VAL A 51 6.77 1.33 3.03
CA VAL A 51 7.24 0.89 4.35
C VAL A 51 7.57 2.08 5.26
N ASP A 52 8.19 3.12 4.73
CA ASP A 52 8.51 4.36 5.47
C ASP A 52 7.26 5.09 6.01
N ILE A 53 6.05 4.85 5.45
CA ILE A 53 4.78 5.37 5.99
C ILE A 53 4.42 4.69 7.32
N PHE A 54 4.76 3.42 7.49
CA PHE A 54 4.42 2.65 8.69
C PHE A 54 5.55 2.59 9.72
N SER A 55 6.79 2.73 9.25
CA SER A 55 8.00 2.75 10.07
C SER A 55 8.89 3.92 9.65
N PRO A 56 8.49 5.17 9.96
CA PRO A 56 9.26 6.33 9.53
C PRO A 56 10.66 6.30 10.15
N LYS A 57 11.70 6.28 9.29
CA LYS A 57 13.12 6.27 9.69
C LYS A 57 13.52 7.50 10.53
N ARG A 58 12.70 8.55 10.51
CA ARG A 58 12.83 9.71 11.39
C ARG A 58 11.51 9.97 12.10
N PRO A 59 11.51 10.21 13.43
CA PRO A 59 10.31 10.68 14.10
C PRO A 59 9.84 11.98 13.43
N PRO A 60 8.51 12.22 13.35
CA PRO A 60 7.99 13.42 12.73
C PRO A 60 8.61 14.65 13.41
N LEU A 61 9.15 15.57 12.62
CA LEU A 61 9.83 16.76 13.13
C LEU A 61 8.84 17.74 13.78
N ARG A 62 7.54 17.55 13.54
CA ARG A 62 6.43 18.34 14.10
C ARG A 62 5.21 17.47 14.36
N LEU A 63 4.45 17.81 15.40
CA LEU A 63 3.19 17.16 15.83
C LEU A 63 2.06 17.21 14.76
N GLY A 64 2.28 17.85 13.61
CA GLY A 64 1.36 17.89 12.46
C GLY A 64 1.83 17.11 11.22
N GLU A 65 2.99 16.44 11.29
CA GLU A 65 3.45 15.51 10.24
C GLU A 65 2.98 14.06 10.48
N GLU A 66 2.24 13.84 11.56
CA GLU A 66 1.56 12.59 11.85
C GLU A 66 0.73 12.18 10.63
N LEU A 67 1.10 11.03 10.06
CA LEU A 67 0.43 10.50 8.88
C LEU A 67 -1.03 10.27 9.21
N SER A 68 -1.93 10.85 8.42
CA SER A 68 -3.36 10.63 8.59
C SER A 68 -3.68 9.14 8.43
N SER A 69 -4.67 8.64 9.18
CA SER A 69 -5.17 7.27 8.99
C SER A 69 -5.63 7.04 7.55
N GLN A 70 -6.10 8.08 6.86
CA GLN A 70 -6.47 8.02 5.45
C GLN A 70 -5.26 7.74 4.54
N THR A 71 -4.12 8.41 4.78
CA THR A 71 -2.88 8.20 4.04
C THR A 71 -2.35 6.77 4.24
N ARG A 72 -2.44 6.24 5.47
CA ARG A 72 -2.03 4.87 5.81
C ARG A 72 -2.94 3.82 5.14
N VAL A 73 -4.26 4.03 5.15
CA VAL A 73 -5.22 3.17 4.43
C VAL A 73 -5.01 3.25 2.91
N ALA A 74 -4.75 4.44 2.36
CA ALA A 74 -4.43 4.61 0.95
C ALA A 74 -3.13 3.92 0.55
N ALA A 75 -2.12 3.90 1.44
CA ALA A 75 -0.87 3.17 1.24
C ALA A 75 -1.10 1.64 1.23
N ILE A 76 -1.95 1.12 2.12
CA ILE A 76 -2.35 -0.32 2.11
C ILE A 76 -3.08 -0.65 0.81
N ALA A 77 -4.00 0.22 0.36
CA ALA A 77 -4.70 0.04 -0.90
C ALA A 77 -3.72 0.04 -2.09
N LEU A 78 -2.78 0.97 -2.12
CA LEU A 78 -1.73 1.02 -3.15
C LEU A 78 -0.88 -0.24 -3.15
N LEU A 79 -0.51 -0.74 -1.96
CA LEU A 79 0.22 -2.01 -1.81
C LEU A 79 -0.56 -3.18 -2.42
N TYR A 80 -1.88 -3.26 -2.19
CA TYR A 80 -2.74 -4.26 -2.83
C TYR A 80 -2.67 -4.21 -4.37
N HIS A 81 -2.68 -3.02 -4.98
CA HIS A 81 -2.54 -2.91 -6.44
C HIS A 81 -1.16 -3.36 -6.93
N ILE A 82 -0.09 -3.02 -6.21
CA ILE A 82 1.27 -3.46 -6.55
C ILE A 82 1.41 -4.98 -6.41
N MET A 83 0.81 -5.58 -5.38
CA MET A 83 0.80 -7.03 -5.20
C MET A 83 0.08 -7.74 -6.37
N ASN A 84 -0.87 -7.09 -7.05
CA ASN A 84 -1.50 -7.69 -8.24
C ASN A 84 -0.63 -7.61 -9.51
N ILE A 85 0.56 -7.00 -9.45
CA ILE A 85 1.49 -6.92 -10.57
C ILE A 85 2.24 -8.26 -10.69
N PRO A 86 2.34 -8.85 -11.89
CA PRO A 86 3.07 -10.10 -12.10
C PRO A 86 4.59 -9.96 -11.85
N GLY A 87 5.26 -11.09 -11.67
CA GLY A 87 6.72 -11.13 -11.56
C GLY A 87 7.29 -10.69 -10.21
N GLN A 88 8.43 -10.01 -10.25
CA GLN A 88 9.20 -9.64 -9.05
C GLN A 88 8.54 -8.52 -8.23
N VAL A 89 7.95 -7.53 -8.90
CA VAL A 89 7.34 -6.35 -8.26
C VAL A 89 6.22 -6.76 -7.29
N GLY A 90 5.33 -7.65 -7.70
CA GLY A 90 4.26 -8.13 -6.83
C GLY A 90 4.77 -8.95 -5.64
N ARG A 91 5.83 -9.75 -5.82
CA ARG A 91 6.45 -10.53 -4.74
C ARG A 91 7.09 -9.64 -3.69
N GLU A 92 7.73 -8.56 -4.11
CA GLU A 92 8.32 -7.59 -3.17
C GLU A 92 7.27 -6.81 -2.40
N ALA A 93 6.14 -6.52 -3.03
CA ALA A 93 5.00 -5.93 -2.33
C ALA A 93 4.42 -6.90 -1.28
N ASP A 94 4.38 -8.21 -1.56
CA ASP A 94 3.99 -9.23 -0.58
C ASP A 94 4.97 -9.28 0.61
N ILE A 95 6.27 -9.20 0.35
CA ILE A 95 7.31 -9.17 1.39
C ILE A 95 7.15 -7.91 2.24
N ALA A 96 6.97 -6.74 1.61
CA ALA A 96 6.77 -5.48 2.30
C ALA A 96 5.48 -5.49 3.15
N ALA A 97 4.38 -6.02 2.62
CA ALA A 97 3.12 -6.18 3.33
C ALA A 97 3.28 -7.04 4.59
N ASN A 98 3.95 -8.20 4.48
CA ASN A 98 4.24 -9.06 5.62
C ASN A 98 5.15 -8.37 6.65
N TRP A 99 6.18 -7.66 6.18
CA TRP A 99 7.07 -6.91 7.06
C TRP A 99 6.33 -5.82 7.83
N ILE A 100 5.47 -5.05 7.14
CA ILE A 100 4.63 -4.01 7.76
C ILE A 100 3.72 -4.63 8.83
N LEU A 101 3.07 -5.75 8.51
CA LEU A 101 2.16 -6.44 9.44
C LEU A 101 2.86 -6.93 10.72
N LEU A 102 4.10 -7.43 10.58
CA LEU A 102 4.84 -8.06 11.68
C LEU A 102 5.70 -7.08 12.49
N ARG A 103 6.18 -5.99 11.87
CA ARG A 103 7.22 -5.13 12.46
C ARG A 103 6.77 -3.69 12.73
N CYS A 104 5.68 -3.22 12.13
CA CYS A 104 5.21 -1.85 12.31
C CYS A 104 4.10 -1.74 13.35
N PHE A 105 4.01 -0.57 13.98
CA PHE A 105 2.84 -0.22 14.77
C PHE A 105 1.67 0.10 13.82
N LEU A 106 0.63 -0.72 13.87
CA LEU A 106 -0.59 -0.60 13.06
C LEU A 106 -1.81 -0.46 13.98
N LEU A 107 -2.74 0.42 13.59
CA LEU A 107 -4.05 0.48 14.21
C LEU A 107 -4.83 -0.80 13.88
N GLN A 108 -5.79 -1.17 14.73
CA GLN A 108 -6.52 -2.44 14.55
C GLN A 108 -7.18 -2.56 13.17
N HIS A 109 -7.77 -1.47 12.67
CA HIS A 109 -8.41 -1.44 11.36
C HIS A 109 -7.41 -1.58 10.19
N GLU A 110 -6.17 -1.14 10.37
CA GLU A 110 -5.10 -1.29 9.38
C GLU A 110 -4.58 -2.73 9.37
N LYS A 111 -4.43 -3.34 10.55
CA LYS A 111 -4.06 -4.76 10.68
C LYS A 111 -5.09 -5.67 10.03
N ASP A 112 -6.36 -5.42 10.30
CA ASP A 112 -7.48 -6.17 9.74
C ASP A 112 -7.48 -6.05 8.21
N LEU A 113 -7.32 -4.82 7.69
CA LEU A 113 -7.28 -4.55 6.25
C LEU A 113 -6.07 -5.22 5.58
N LEU A 114 -4.86 -5.06 6.15
CA LEU A 114 -3.62 -5.60 5.61
C LEU A 114 -3.63 -7.14 5.61
N SER A 115 -4.15 -7.74 6.69
CA SER A 115 -4.31 -9.20 6.81
C SER A 115 -5.32 -9.73 5.80
N LYS A 116 -6.39 -8.97 5.52
CA LYS A 116 -7.39 -9.36 4.54
C LYS A 116 -6.86 -9.29 3.11
N ILE A 117 -6.13 -8.23 2.73
CA ILE A 117 -5.53 -8.14 1.39
C ILE A 117 -4.51 -9.26 1.14
N LEU A 118 -3.71 -9.63 2.15
CA LEU A 118 -2.76 -10.74 2.05
C LEU A 118 -3.44 -12.10 1.85
N LYS A 119 -4.65 -12.27 2.39
CA LYS A 119 -5.46 -13.49 2.18
C LYS A 119 -6.21 -13.49 0.85
N ASP A 120 -6.62 -12.32 0.37
CA ASP A 120 -7.40 -12.17 -0.86
C ASP A 120 -6.54 -12.32 -2.13
N ILE A 121 -5.23 -12.16 -2.03
CA ILE A 121 -4.32 -12.29 -3.16
C ILE A 121 -3.89 -13.76 -3.30
N PRO A 122 -4.08 -14.38 -4.48
CA PRO A 122 -3.67 -15.76 -4.69
C PRO A 122 -2.15 -15.89 -4.58
N THR A 123 -1.70 -16.74 -3.66
CA THR A 123 -0.29 -17.08 -3.39
C THR A 123 0.33 -18.01 -4.44
N GLY A 124 -0.34 -18.20 -5.58
CA GLY A 124 0.14 -19.03 -6.69
C GLY A 124 1.30 -18.40 -7.47
N PRO A 125 2.04 -19.19 -8.26
CA PRO A 125 3.08 -18.67 -9.15
C PRO A 125 2.46 -17.66 -10.11
N ARG A 126 2.83 -16.38 -9.97
CA ARG A 126 2.41 -15.33 -10.90
C ARG A 126 3.25 -15.48 -12.17
N PRO A 127 2.65 -15.82 -13.32
CA PRO A 127 3.41 -15.93 -14.57
C PRO A 127 4.10 -14.59 -14.87
N LEU A 128 5.31 -14.68 -15.42
CA LEU A 128 6.10 -13.53 -15.86
C LEU A 128 5.40 -12.79 -17.00
#